data_AF-A0A016SD34-F1
#
_entry.id   AF-A0A016SD34-F1
#
_cell.length_a   1.000
_cell.length_b   1.000
_cell.length_c   1.000
_cell.angle_alpha   90.00
_cell.angle_beta   90.00
_cell.angle_gamma   90.00
#
_symmetry.space_group_name_H-M   'P 1'
#
loop_
_entity.id
_entity.type
_entity.pdbx_description
1 polymer ?
#
loop_
_entity_poly.entity_id
_entity_poly.type
_entity_poly.pdbx_seq_one_letter_code
_entity_poly.pdbx_strand_id
1 'polypeptide(L)'
;MEGLRKYFSYRRETDLSSSLGAFSHSISRSASGCIIEVTQGKRFDACANIHTRTSWFLILRVQDCSMYRQSVLFFALSLAVEAAGPSWGAWGEWGAACTACTGAVSRGRTRVCIPGDDSSWCSGSRLEQEMCLDCTAQWSEWTVGTVCSDDCGFCGKFNRTRECTNAAGCPAPTCVGDSSDQNTPPCDTGNVCTFPKPSCCSGTKAVDVDAKRFYCKTA
;
A
#
# COMPACT_ATOMS: atom_id res chain seq x y z
N MET A 1 22.73 28.58 -13.99
CA MET A 1 21.62 28.36 -13.04
C MET A 1 21.13 26.94 -13.26
N GLU A 2 21.74 26.00 -12.55
CA GLU A 2 21.56 24.56 -12.76
C GLU A 2 20.89 23.95 -11.53
N GLY A 3 19.98 23.00 -11.74
CA GLY A 3 19.27 22.34 -10.66
C GLY A 3 20.06 21.16 -10.08
N LEU A 4 19.80 20.84 -8.80
CA LEU A 4 20.32 19.63 -8.17
C LEU A 4 19.26 18.92 -7.32
N ARG A 5 18.97 17.67 -7.68
CA ARG A 5 18.37 16.68 -6.78
C ARG A 5 19.44 16.13 -5.83
N LYS A 6 19.13 15.93 -4.55
CA LYS A 6 19.74 14.91 -3.66
C LYS A 6 18.62 14.44 -2.71
N TYR A 7 18.13 13.19 -2.74
CA TYR A 7 18.73 11.91 -2.35
C TYR A 7 19.23 11.84 -0.89
N PHE A 8 18.63 10.89 -0.15
CA PHE A 8 18.97 10.49 1.21
C PHE A 8 20.38 9.85 1.29
N SER A 9 21.03 9.99 2.46
CA SER A 9 21.88 8.92 2.99
C SER A 9 22.00 8.99 4.52
N TYR A 10 22.18 7.81 5.12
CA TYR A 10 22.26 7.52 6.55
C TYR A 10 23.71 7.65 7.04
N ARG A 11 23.94 8.26 8.22
CA ARG A 11 25.28 8.32 8.85
C ARG A 11 25.33 7.39 10.07
N ARG A 12 26.32 6.50 10.06
CA ARG A 12 26.81 5.73 11.20
C ARG A 12 28.26 6.19 11.42
N GLU A 13 28.64 6.52 12.64
CA GLU A 13 30.03 6.84 13.01
C GLU A 13 30.44 6.01 14.22
N THR A 14 31.71 5.64 14.27
CA THR A 14 32.27 4.68 15.21
C THR A 14 33.53 5.23 15.90
N ASP A 15 33.83 4.61 17.04
CA ASP A 15 35.16 4.42 17.62
C ASP A 15 35.90 5.52 18.41
N LEU A 16 36.75 4.96 19.31
CA LEU A 16 38.03 5.44 19.85
C LEU A 16 38.14 6.03 21.28
N SER A 17 38.45 5.09 22.18
CA SER A 17 39.65 5.06 23.06
C SER A 17 39.84 6.08 24.19
N SER A 18 39.65 5.58 25.41
CA SER A 18 40.63 5.54 26.52
C SER A 18 41.83 6.51 26.54
N SER A 19 41.96 7.27 27.64
CA SER A 19 43.15 7.25 28.51
C SER A 19 42.86 7.96 29.86
N LEU A 20 43.81 7.88 30.81
CA LEU A 20 43.56 7.94 32.26
C LEU A 20 44.02 9.24 32.95
N GLY A 21 43.27 9.64 33.99
CA GLY A 21 43.76 10.35 35.18
C GLY A 21 43.82 11.89 35.11
N ALA A 22 43.78 12.63 36.22
CA ALA A 22 43.43 12.31 37.62
C ALA A 22 43.30 13.62 38.43
N PHE A 23 42.56 13.63 39.55
CA PHE A 23 42.73 14.45 40.79
C PHE A 23 41.48 14.21 41.68
N SER A 24 41.55 13.49 42.82
CA SER A 24 41.73 14.01 44.21
C SER A 24 40.64 15.03 44.65
N HIS A 25 39.99 15.01 45.82
CA HIS A 25 40.04 14.23 47.08
C HIS A 25 38.74 14.54 47.90
N SER A 26 38.35 13.96 49.06
CA SER A 26 38.91 12.96 50.00
C SER A 26 37.78 12.03 50.56
N ILE A 27 37.86 11.53 51.81
CA ILE A 27 36.95 10.51 52.41
C ILE A 27 36.74 10.72 53.93
N SER A 28 35.50 10.55 54.42
CA SER A 28 35.14 9.91 55.72
C SER A 28 33.61 9.65 55.76
N ARG A 29 33.09 8.42 55.66
CA ARG A 29 33.06 7.25 56.59
C ARG A 29 32.21 7.43 57.87
N SER A 30 31.06 6.78 57.88
CA SER A 30 30.61 5.90 58.98
C SER A 30 30.07 4.60 58.37
N ALA A 31 30.19 3.47 59.05
CA ALA A 31 30.16 2.14 58.42
C ALA A 31 29.07 1.22 58.97
N SER A 32 28.14 0.84 58.09
CA SER A 32 27.35 -0.41 58.09
C SER A 32 26.78 -0.55 56.68
N GLY A 33 27.38 -1.42 55.87
CA GLY A 33 27.22 -1.37 54.41
C GLY A 33 26.09 -2.22 53.85
N CYS A 34 25.48 -1.74 52.77
CA CYS A 34 25.25 -2.56 51.58
C CYS A 34 25.37 -1.70 50.32
N ILE A 35 25.77 -2.32 49.21
CA ILE A 35 25.99 -1.64 47.93
C ILE A 35 24.63 -1.39 47.27
N ILE A 36 24.38 -0.17 46.77
CA ILE A 36 23.20 0.10 45.95
C ILE A 36 23.61 0.00 44.48
N GLU A 37 23.36 -1.17 43.88
CA GLU A 37 23.17 -1.24 42.43
C GLU A 37 21.89 -0.48 42.06
N VAL A 38 21.93 0.29 40.96
CA VAL A 38 20.78 1.04 40.49
C VAL A 38 19.84 0.11 39.72
N THR A 39 18.87 -0.48 40.43
CA THR A 39 17.63 -1.00 39.83
C THR A 39 16.46 -0.05 40.14
N GLN A 40 15.51 0.01 39.21
CA GLN A 40 14.61 1.17 39.06
C GLN A 40 13.65 1.37 40.25
N GLY A 41 13.66 2.59 40.82
CA GLY A 41 12.78 3.01 41.92
C GLY A 41 12.06 4.33 41.64
N LYS A 42 10.73 4.32 41.74
CA LYS A 42 9.79 5.42 41.42
C LYS A 42 9.86 6.61 42.39
N ARG A 43 9.39 7.79 41.95
CA ARG A 43 8.73 8.89 42.71
C ARG A 43 7.95 9.80 41.74
N PHE A 44 6.89 10.56 42.05
CA PHE A 44 5.78 10.58 43.04
C PHE A 44 4.63 11.40 42.35
N ASP A 45 3.33 11.28 42.67
CA ASP A 45 2.52 12.10 43.59
C ASP A 45 1.07 11.53 43.55
N ALA A 46 0.33 11.20 44.62
CA ALA A 46 -0.21 11.97 45.76
C ALA A 46 -1.63 12.57 45.54
N CYS A 47 -2.69 11.91 46.07
CA CYS A 47 -3.65 12.47 47.08
C CYS A 47 -4.97 11.69 47.32
N ALA A 48 -5.30 11.53 48.61
CA ALA A 48 -6.63 11.50 49.27
C ALA A 48 -7.70 10.39 49.02
N ASN A 49 -8.13 9.74 50.14
CA ASN A 49 -9.51 9.45 50.63
C ASN A 49 -10.63 9.02 49.62
N ILE A 50 -11.56 8.08 49.86
CA ILE A 50 -12.02 7.28 51.02
C ILE A 50 -12.98 6.18 50.45
N HIS A 51 -13.26 4.99 51.02
CA HIS A 51 -14.02 4.69 52.25
C HIS A 51 -13.87 3.20 52.69
N THR A 52 -14.52 2.86 53.80
CA THR A 52 -14.70 1.54 54.47
C THR A 52 -15.36 0.38 53.67
N ARG A 53 -14.95 -0.88 53.91
CA ARG A 53 -15.69 -1.84 54.78
C ARG A 53 -14.96 -3.17 55.04
N THR A 54 -15.09 -3.60 56.29
CA THR A 54 -14.67 -4.85 56.94
C THR A 54 -15.02 -6.15 56.20
N SER A 55 -14.14 -7.16 56.30
CA SER A 55 -14.56 -8.51 56.71
C SER A 55 -13.43 -9.31 57.36
N TRP A 56 -13.78 -10.22 58.27
CA TRP A 56 -12.86 -10.92 59.17
C TRP A 56 -12.34 -12.22 58.56
N PHE A 57 -11.02 -12.43 58.52
CA PHE A 57 -10.43 -13.74 58.25
C PHE A 57 -10.26 -14.51 59.56
N LEU A 58 -11.17 -15.45 59.81
CA LEU A 58 -11.08 -16.38 60.95
C LEU A 58 -10.33 -17.64 60.48
N ILE A 59 -9.18 -17.90 61.09
CA ILE A 59 -8.33 -19.06 60.76
C ILE A 59 -9.02 -20.32 61.27
N LEU A 60 -9.30 -21.27 60.37
CA LEU A 60 -9.55 -22.66 60.73
C LEU A 60 -8.51 -23.55 60.04
N ARG A 61 -7.73 -24.27 60.86
CA ARG A 61 -6.87 -25.35 60.39
C ARG A 61 -7.75 -26.51 59.92
N VAL A 62 -7.42 -27.07 58.76
CA VAL A 62 -7.92 -28.40 58.37
C VAL A 62 -6.87 -29.41 58.79
N GLN A 63 -7.28 -30.40 59.57
CA GLN A 63 -6.43 -31.50 59.98
C GLN A 63 -7.14 -32.84 59.75
N ASP A 64 -6.49 -33.66 58.92
CA ASP A 64 -6.59 -35.11 58.73
C ASP A 64 -7.88 -35.80 58.23
N CYS A 65 -7.63 -36.64 57.21
CA CYS A 65 -8.14 -37.99 56.97
C CYS A 65 -9.51 -38.28 56.31
N SER A 66 -9.43 -39.37 55.53
CA SER A 66 -10.49 -40.24 54.99
C SER A 66 -11.25 -39.80 53.74
N MET A 67 -11.32 -40.74 52.79
CA MET A 67 -12.00 -40.61 51.50
C MET A 67 -13.48 -40.98 51.62
N TYR A 68 -14.40 -40.11 51.20
CA TYR A 68 -15.60 -40.56 50.48
C TYR A 68 -16.19 -39.47 49.58
N ARG A 69 -16.85 -39.93 48.51
CA ARG A 69 -17.60 -39.14 47.51
C ARG A 69 -18.50 -38.08 48.16
N GLN A 70 -18.43 -36.84 47.66
CA GLN A 70 -19.62 -36.16 47.12
C GLN A 70 -19.25 -34.97 46.24
N SER A 71 -20.09 -34.72 45.23
CA SER A 71 -19.85 -33.80 44.13
C SER A 71 -19.94 -32.34 44.57
N VAL A 72 -18.82 -31.71 44.93
CA VAL A 72 -18.76 -30.25 45.02
C VAL A 72 -18.34 -29.70 43.66
N LEU A 73 -19.34 -29.41 42.83
CA LEU A 73 -19.21 -28.56 41.65
C LEU A 73 -18.81 -27.16 42.11
N PHE A 74 -17.51 -26.93 42.27
CA PHE A 74 -16.95 -25.59 42.25
C PHE A 74 -17.12 -25.03 40.83
N PHE A 75 -18.30 -24.49 40.55
CA PHE A 75 -18.49 -23.51 39.49
C PHE A 75 -17.63 -22.30 39.86
N ALA A 76 -16.37 -22.32 39.41
CA ALA A 76 -15.58 -21.12 39.32
C ALA A 76 -16.32 -20.17 38.38
N LEU A 77 -17.01 -19.19 38.96
CA LEU A 77 -17.67 -18.13 38.21
C LEU A 77 -16.57 -17.21 37.67
N SER A 78 -15.89 -17.66 36.62
CA SER A 78 -14.96 -16.85 35.87
C SER A 78 -15.75 -15.76 35.17
N LEU A 79 -15.88 -14.62 35.84
CA LEU A 79 -16.18 -13.35 35.18
C LEU A 79 -14.98 -13.02 34.29
N ALA A 80 -14.97 -13.61 33.10
CA ALA A 80 -14.20 -13.10 32.00
C ALA A 80 -14.77 -11.71 31.69
N VAL A 81 -14.11 -10.67 32.20
CA VAL A 81 -14.25 -9.34 31.62
C VAL A 81 -13.59 -9.43 30.25
N GLU A 82 -14.41 -9.69 29.24
CA GLU A 82 -14.02 -9.59 27.84
C GLU A 82 -13.65 -8.12 27.59
N ALA A 83 -12.36 -7.82 27.56
CA ALA A 83 -11.87 -6.48 27.28
C ALA A 83 -12.40 -6.04 25.91
N ALA A 84 -13.03 -4.86 25.84
CA ALA A 84 -13.62 -4.39 24.61
C ALA A 84 -12.52 -4.07 23.61
N GLY A 85 -12.53 -4.78 22.48
CA GLY A 85 -11.64 -4.50 21.35
C GLY A 85 -11.94 -3.14 20.69
N PRO A 86 -11.03 -2.64 19.85
CA PRO A 86 -11.17 -1.33 19.24
C PRO A 86 -12.29 -1.36 18.21
N SER A 87 -13.15 -0.35 18.22
CA SER A 87 -14.36 -0.32 17.40
C SER A 87 -14.47 0.95 16.55
N TRP A 88 -15.04 0.79 15.35
CA TRP A 88 -15.35 1.94 14.50
C TRP A 88 -16.67 2.55 14.94
N GLY A 89 -16.65 3.84 15.27
CA GLY A 89 -17.87 4.64 15.36
C GLY A 89 -18.56 4.75 14.00
N ALA A 90 -19.80 5.23 14.00
CA ALA A 90 -20.57 5.45 12.78
C ALA A 90 -19.79 6.32 11.77
N TRP A 91 -19.99 6.03 10.48
CA TRP A 91 -19.60 6.96 9.42
C TRP A 91 -20.40 8.25 9.57
N GLY A 92 -19.70 9.39 9.52
CA GLY A 92 -20.34 10.67 9.33
C GLY A 92 -20.93 10.80 7.92
N GLU A 93 -21.70 11.86 7.72
CA GLU A 93 -22.31 12.17 6.43
C GLU A 93 -21.27 12.29 5.31
N TRP A 94 -21.70 11.98 4.10
CA TRP A 94 -20.94 12.30 2.91
C TRP A 94 -20.81 13.81 2.76
N GLY A 95 -19.62 14.26 2.34
CA GLY A 95 -19.44 15.62 1.83
C GLY A 95 -20.45 15.92 0.71
N ALA A 96 -20.71 17.22 0.50
CA ALA A 96 -21.67 17.69 -0.49
C ALA A 96 -21.45 17.01 -1.86
N ALA A 97 -22.55 16.77 -2.59
CA ALA A 97 -22.46 16.26 -3.95
C ALA A 97 -21.57 17.18 -4.79
N CYS A 98 -20.73 16.62 -5.68
CA CYS A 98 -19.73 17.42 -6.39
C CYS A 98 -20.34 18.54 -7.26
N THR A 99 -21.60 18.44 -7.65
CA THR A 99 -22.35 19.51 -8.32
C THR A 99 -22.51 20.79 -7.49
N ALA A 100 -22.35 20.72 -6.16
CA ALA A 100 -22.39 21.89 -5.28
C ALA A 100 -21.11 22.74 -5.31
N CYS A 101 -19.99 22.19 -5.79
CA CYS A 101 -18.68 22.85 -5.83
C CYS A 101 -18.06 22.73 -7.22
N THR A 102 -17.99 23.83 -7.97
CA THR A 102 -17.39 23.85 -9.31
C THR A 102 -15.95 23.34 -9.30
N GLY A 103 -15.68 22.24 -10.02
CA GLY A 103 -14.37 21.58 -10.07
C GLY A 103 -14.13 20.50 -9.01
N ALA A 104 -15.12 20.17 -8.17
CA ALA A 104 -15.03 18.99 -7.31
C ALA A 104 -15.15 17.70 -8.14
N VAL A 105 -14.19 16.79 -7.97
CA VAL A 105 -14.11 15.52 -8.74
C VAL A 105 -14.45 14.29 -7.89
N SER A 106 -14.45 14.45 -6.57
CA SER A 106 -14.70 13.40 -5.58
C SER A 106 -15.29 13.99 -4.31
N ARG A 107 -16.06 13.19 -3.57
CA ARG A 107 -16.50 13.50 -2.20
C ARG A 107 -16.00 12.44 -1.23
N GLY A 108 -15.96 12.78 0.05
CA GLY A 108 -15.51 11.87 1.10
C GLY A 108 -16.36 11.93 2.35
N ARG A 109 -16.23 10.92 3.20
CA ARG A 109 -16.76 10.87 4.56
C ARG A 109 -15.70 10.37 5.53
N THR A 110 -15.94 10.60 6.82
CA THR A 110 -15.00 10.21 7.88
C THR A 110 -15.73 9.48 9.00
N ARG A 111 -15.02 8.61 9.70
CA ARG A 111 -15.47 7.99 10.96
C ARG A 111 -14.49 8.31 12.08
N VAL A 112 -14.76 7.82 13.28
CA VAL A 112 -13.84 7.90 14.43
C VAL A 112 -13.54 6.48 14.89
N CYS A 113 -12.27 6.21 15.20
CA CYS A 113 -11.90 4.98 15.90
C CYS A 113 -12.10 5.22 17.40
N ILE A 114 -12.79 4.29 18.06
CA ILE A 114 -12.91 4.20 19.51
C ILE A 114 -11.85 3.17 19.95
N PRO A 115 -10.79 3.56 20.66
CA PRO A 115 -9.78 2.64 21.14
C PRO A 115 -10.36 1.55 22.04
N GLY A 116 -9.74 0.37 22.05
CA GLY A 116 -10.07 -0.68 23.01
C GLY A 116 -9.59 -0.36 24.42
N ASP A 117 -10.06 -1.12 25.42
CA ASP A 117 -9.65 -0.96 26.83
C ASP A 117 -8.14 -1.20 27.03
N ASP A 118 -7.54 -1.98 26.14
CA ASP A 118 -6.11 -2.27 26.02
C ASP A 118 -5.31 -1.16 25.29
N SER A 119 -5.95 -0.04 24.95
CA SER A 119 -5.41 1.04 24.11
C SER A 119 -5.05 0.62 22.67
N SER A 120 -5.65 -0.47 22.18
CA SER A 120 -5.54 -0.88 20.77
C SER A 120 -6.26 0.09 19.82
N TRP A 121 -5.86 0.04 18.54
CA TRP A 121 -6.37 0.91 17.49
C TRP A 121 -7.08 0.11 16.40
N CYS A 122 -8.06 0.74 15.77
CA CYS A 122 -8.85 0.15 14.70
C CYS A 122 -8.02 -0.03 13.42
N SER A 123 -8.10 -1.21 12.81
CA SER A 123 -7.49 -1.48 11.50
C SER A 123 -8.33 -0.92 10.35
N GLY A 124 -7.65 -0.36 9.35
CA GLY A 124 -8.24 0.21 8.13
C GLY A 124 -8.33 1.74 8.14
N SER A 125 -8.86 2.32 7.06
CA SER A 125 -8.91 3.78 6.89
C SER A 125 -9.99 4.45 7.78
N ARG A 126 -9.66 5.64 8.28
CA ARG A 126 -10.60 6.60 8.88
C ARG A 126 -11.40 7.40 7.83
N LEU A 127 -10.86 7.49 6.62
CA LEU A 127 -11.39 8.25 5.49
C LEU A 127 -11.90 7.31 4.40
N GLU A 128 -13.05 7.64 3.82
CA GLU A 128 -13.60 6.99 2.63
C GLU A 128 -13.88 8.07 1.60
N GLN A 129 -13.58 7.80 0.33
CA GLN A 129 -13.67 8.75 -0.77
C GLN A 129 -14.20 8.03 -2.01
N GLU A 130 -15.10 8.68 -2.74
CA GLU A 130 -15.63 8.22 -4.02
C GLU A 130 -15.51 9.31 -5.07
N MET A 131 -15.26 8.91 -6.32
CA MET A 131 -15.26 9.82 -7.46
C MET A 131 -16.70 10.13 -7.87
N CYS A 132 -16.99 11.40 -8.15
CA CYS A 132 -18.30 11.83 -8.65
C CYS A 132 -18.39 11.77 -10.19
N LEU A 133 -17.23 11.77 -10.86
CA LEU A 133 -17.10 11.71 -12.30
C LEU A 133 -16.82 10.27 -12.72
N ASP A 134 -17.37 9.86 -13.87
CA ASP A 134 -16.90 8.64 -14.53
C ASP A 134 -15.50 8.89 -15.10
N CYS A 135 -14.51 8.27 -14.46
CA CYS A 135 -13.10 8.36 -14.83
C CYS A 135 -12.62 7.16 -15.67
N THR A 136 -13.55 6.39 -16.26
CA THR A 136 -13.25 5.31 -17.20
C THR A 136 -12.32 5.81 -18.30
N ALA A 137 -11.14 5.20 -18.38
CA ALA A 137 -10.16 5.50 -19.41
C ALA A 137 -10.53 4.81 -20.72
N GLN A 138 -10.45 5.55 -21.82
CA GLN A 138 -10.75 5.09 -23.17
C GLN A 138 -9.61 5.43 -24.12
N TRP A 139 -9.38 4.53 -25.08
CA TRP A 139 -8.48 4.78 -26.19
C TRP A 139 -9.13 5.74 -27.19
N SER A 140 -8.36 6.70 -27.69
CA SER A 140 -8.72 7.43 -28.90
C SER A 140 -8.79 6.47 -30.10
N GLU A 141 -9.39 6.95 -31.19
CA GLU A 141 -9.16 6.34 -32.50
C GLU A 141 -7.66 6.28 -32.84
N TRP A 142 -7.30 5.28 -33.63
CA TRP A 142 -5.93 5.11 -34.10
C TRP A 142 -5.57 6.20 -35.11
N THR A 143 -4.62 7.05 -34.75
CA THR A 143 -3.92 7.94 -35.68
C THR A 143 -3.02 7.08 -36.56
N VAL A 144 -3.27 7.08 -37.87
CA VAL A 144 -2.50 6.31 -38.85
C VAL A 144 -1.34 7.11 -39.43
N GLY A 145 -0.17 6.50 -39.53
CA GLY A 145 0.95 7.07 -40.28
C GLY A 145 0.61 7.18 -41.78
N THR A 146 0.94 8.32 -42.39
CA THR A 146 0.66 8.60 -43.81
C THR A 146 1.68 8.01 -44.78
N VAL A 147 2.85 7.61 -44.28
CA VAL A 147 3.95 7.07 -45.09
C VAL A 147 4.08 5.57 -44.84
N CYS A 148 3.85 4.77 -45.89
CA CYS A 148 4.13 3.35 -45.92
C CYS A 148 5.65 3.13 -46.12
N SER A 149 6.28 2.21 -45.37
CA SER A 149 7.73 1.97 -45.41
C SER A 149 8.23 1.46 -46.77
N ASP A 150 7.37 0.72 -47.46
CA ASP A 150 7.63 0.02 -48.71
C ASP A 150 6.34 -0.02 -49.53
N ASP A 151 6.44 -0.01 -50.85
CA ASP A 151 5.34 0.01 -51.80
C ASP A 151 5.14 -1.35 -52.53
N CYS A 152 5.83 -2.39 -52.05
CA CYS A 152 5.87 -3.70 -52.67
C CYS A 152 5.94 -4.87 -51.66
N GLY A 153 5.63 -6.07 -52.14
CA GLY A 153 5.98 -7.35 -51.52
C GLY A 153 5.13 -7.77 -50.32
N PHE A 154 4.05 -7.05 -49.98
CA PHE A 154 3.46 -7.10 -48.63
C PHE A 154 4.48 -6.79 -47.52
N CYS A 155 5.46 -5.95 -47.83
CA CYS A 155 6.47 -5.46 -46.90
C CYS A 155 6.04 -4.15 -46.22
N GLY A 156 5.12 -3.40 -46.83
CA GLY A 156 4.81 -2.03 -46.47
C GLY A 156 4.14 -1.91 -45.10
N LYS A 157 4.75 -1.14 -44.21
CA LYS A 157 4.17 -0.82 -42.90
C LYS A 157 4.20 0.67 -42.57
N PHE A 158 3.23 1.11 -41.80
CA PHE A 158 3.20 2.39 -41.10
C PHE A 158 2.91 2.15 -39.61
N ASN A 159 3.44 3.03 -38.77
CA ASN A 159 3.11 3.02 -37.34
C ASN A 159 1.71 3.64 -37.14
N ARG A 160 0.96 3.10 -36.19
CA ARG A 160 -0.26 3.72 -35.66
C ARG A 160 -0.02 4.14 -34.23
N THR A 161 -0.63 5.24 -33.81
CA THR A 161 -0.59 5.71 -32.42
C THR A 161 -2.00 6.04 -31.93
N ARG A 162 -2.22 5.93 -30.63
CA ARG A 162 -3.47 6.29 -29.97
C ARG A 162 -3.19 6.83 -28.58
N GLU A 163 -4.06 7.71 -28.09
CA GLU A 163 -3.95 8.33 -26.78
C GLU A 163 -4.97 7.72 -25.82
N CYS A 164 -4.53 7.45 -24.58
CA CYS A 164 -5.42 7.03 -23.51
C CYS A 164 -5.95 8.29 -22.81
N THR A 165 -7.27 8.47 -22.80
CA THR A 165 -7.92 9.70 -22.30
C THR A 165 -9.08 9.34 -21.37
N ASN A 166 -9.49 10.29 -20.51
CA ASN A 166 -10.68 10.19 -19.66
C ASN A 166 -11.30 11.59 -19.45
N ALA A 167 -12.38 11.68 -18.68
CA ALA A 167 -13.02 12.95 -18.37
C ALA A 167 -12.07 13.95 -17.69
N ALA A 168 -12.14 15.22 -18.08
CA ALA A 168 -11.30 16.28 -17.51
C ALA A 168 -11.51 16.40 -15.98
N GLY A 169 -10.40 16.48 -15.24
CA GLY A 169 -10.40 16.49 -13.76
C GLY A 169 -10.19 15.11 -13.12
N CYS A 170 -10.29 14.02 -13.88
CA CYS A 170 -9.92 12.70 -13.40
C CYS A 170 -8.39 12.56 -13.20
N PRO A 171 -7.94 11.59 -12.37
CA PRO A 171 -6.55 11.17 -12.33
C PRO A 171 -6.04 10.69 -13.70
N ALA A 172 -4.72 10.57 -13.85
CA ALA A 172 -4.09 10.12 -15.08
C ALA A 172 -4.73 8.81 -15.61
N PRO A 173 -5.24 8.79 -16.85
CA PRO A 173 -5.95 7.63 -17.39
C PRO A 173 -5.01 6.43 -17.53
N THR A 174 -5.54 5.23 -17.35
CA THR A 174 -4.79 3.97 -17.47
C THR A 174 -5.58 3.02 -18.35
N CYS A 175 -5.06 2.74 -19.54
CA CYS A 175 -5.66 1.84 -20.52
C CYS A 175 -4.80 0.57 -20.64
N VAL A 176 -5.43 -0.56 -20.94
CA VAL A 176 -4.73 -1.84 -21.17
C VAL A 176 -4.31 -1.97 -22.64
N GLY A 177 -3.10 -2.46 -22.87
CA GLY A 177 -2.48 -2.62 -24.19
C GLY A 177 -1.60 -1.43 -24.60
N ASP A 178 -0.97 -1.53 -25.77
CA ASP A 178 0.02 -0.54 -26.23
C ASP A 178 -0.62 0.72 -26.82
N SER A 179 0.06 1.86 -26.68
CA SER A 179 -0.31 3.14 -27.32
C SER A 179 0.19 3.28 -28.76
N SER A 180 1.05 2.37 -29.22
CA SER A 180 1.58 2.34 -30.58
C SER A 180 1.71 0.91 -31.10
N ASP A 181 1.41 0.71 -32.39
CA ASP A 181 1.63 -0.56 -33.08
C ASP A 181 2.00 -0.33 -34.56
N GLN A 182 2.10 -1.42 -35.33
CA GLN A 182 2.14 -1.36 -36.79
C GLN A 182 0.79 -1.77 -37.38
N ASN A 183 0.48 -1.24 -38.57
CA ASN A 183 -0.70 -1.66 -39.32
C ASN A 183 -0.67 -3.16 -39.64
N THR A 184 -1.84 -3.78 -39.57
CA THR A 184 -2.10 -5.12 -40.10
C THR A 184 -3.50 -5.06 -40.74
N PRO A 185 -3.68 -5.42 -42.03
CA PRO A 185 -2.67 -5.90 -42.99
C PRO A 185 -1.65 -4.83 -43.44
N PRO A 186 -0.59 -5.21 -44.19
CA PRO A 186 0.36 -4.30 -44.85
C PRO A 186 -0.32 -3.21 -45.70
N CYS A 187 0.38 -2.11 -45.93
CA CYS A 187 -0.16 -0.92 -46.62
C CYS A 187 0.10 -0.87 -48.13
N ASP A 188 0.89 -1.80 -48.66
CA ASP A 188 1.16 -1.91 -50.10
C ASP A 188 0.19 -2.86 -50.83
N THR A 189 0.22 -2.81 -52.17
CA THR A 189 -0.73 -3.51 -53.04
C THR A 189 -0.35 -4.97 -53.35
N GLY A 190 0.68 -5.53 -52.71
CA GLY A 190 1.10 -6.92 -52.91
C GLY A 190 1.74 -7.21 -54.27
N ASN A 191 2.10 -6.18 -55.04
CA ASN A 191 2.94 -6.32 -56.21
C ASN A 191 4.36 -6.75 -55.78
N VAL A 192 4.99 -7.67 -56.49
CA VAL A 192 6.30 -8.19 -56.05
C VAL A 192 7.39 -7.11 -56.03
N CYS A 193 8.24 -7.13 -55.01
CA CYS A 193 9.47 -6.34 -55.02
C CYS A 193 10.48 -6.87 -56.05
N THR A 194 11.28 -5.96 -56.58
CA THR A 194 12.46 -6.27 -57.41
C THR A 194 13.72 -6.41 -56.56
N PHE A 195 14.75 -7.05 -57.13
CA PHE A 195 16.09 -7.10 -56.56
C PHE A 195 16.59 -5.67 -56.23
N PRO A 196 17.23 -5.42 -55.07
CA PRO A 196 17.79 -6.38 -54.11
C PRO A 196 16.83 -6.87 -53.01
N LYS A 197 15.56 -6.40 -52.97
CA LYS A 197 14.60 -6.83 -51.94
C LYS A 197 14.05 -8.25 -52.25
N PRO A 198 13.66 -9.04 -51.23
CA PRO A 198 12.91 -10.26 -51.45
C PRO A 198 11.58 -9.93 -52.14
N SER A 199 11.16 -10.72 -53.13
CA SER A 199 9.96 -10.39 -53.91
C SER A 199 8.68 -10.31 -53.08
N CYS A 200 8.59 -11.04 -51.97
CA CYS A 200 7.51 -10.98 -50.99
C CYS A 200 8.10 -11.07 -49.57
N CYS A 201 7.66 -10.18 -48.67
CA CYS A 201 7.92 -10.29 -47.23
C CYS A 201 6.93 -11.22 -46.52
N SER A 202 5.74 -11.42 -47.10
CA SER A 202 4.74 -12.38 -46.63
C SER A 202 4.17 -13.17 -47.80
N GLY A 203 3.97 -14.48 -47.60
CA GLY A 203 3.50 -15.39 -48.64
C GLY A 203 4.56 -15.75 -49.67
N THR A 204 4.10 -16.11 -50.88
CA THR A 204 4.96 -16.60 -51.98
C THR A 204 4.70 -15.84 -53.28
N LYS A 205 5.71 -15.74 -54.14
CA LYS A 205 5.55 -15.15 -55.49
C LYS A 205 4.71 -16.07 -56.36
N ALA A 206 3.55 -15.58 -56.80
CA ALA A 206 2.67 -16.22 -57.76
C ALA A 206 2.65 -15.45 -59.09
N VAL A 207 2.15 -16.08 -60.15
CA VAL A 207 1.86 -15.42 -61.43
C VAL A 207 0.35 -15.34 -61.63
N ASP A 208 -0.10 -14.18 -62.08
CA ASP A 208 -1.45 -13.87 -62.50
C ASP A 208 -1.41 -13.87 -64.03
N VAL A 209 -1.92 -14.94 -64.64
CA VAL A 209 -1.81 -15.16 -66.10
C VAL A 209 -2.73 -14.20 -66.86
N ASP A 210 -3.90 -13.91 -66.31
CA ASP A 210 -4.91 -13.06 -66.92
C ASP A 210 -4.49 -11.57 -66.88
N ALA A 211 -4.04 -11.08 -65.71
CA ALA A 211 -3.49 -9.73 -65.57
C ALA A 211 -2.00 -9.62 -65.96
N LYS A 212 -1.38 -10.72 -66.42
CA LYS A 212 0.02 -10.81 -66.90
C LYS A 212 1.06 -10.23 -65.95
N ARG A 213 0.90 -10.45 -64.64
CA ARG A 213 1.75 -9.86 -63.58
C ARG A 213 2.22 -10.89 -62.57
N PHE A 214 3.25 -10.55 -61.80
CA PHE A 214 3.62 -11.28 -60.59
C PHE A 214 3.06 -10.58 -59.35
N TYR A 215 2.58 -11.35 -58.40
CA TYR A 215 2.03 -10.84 -57.15
C TYR A 215 2.42 -11.74 -55.97
N CYS A 216 2.31 -11.21 -54.75
CA CYS A 216 2.48 -11.97 -53.53
C CYS A 216 1.15 -12.65 -53.16
N LYS A 217 1.18 -13.97 -53.07
CA LYS A 217 0.05 -14.78 -52.61
C LYS A 217 0.29 -15.13 -51.14
N THR A 218 -0.53 -14.57 -50.26
CA THR A 218 -0.63 -15.01 -48.85
C THR A 218 -1.12 -16.46 -48.78
N ALA A 219 -0.68 -17.20 -47.76
CA ALA A 219 -1.10 -18.57 -47.51
C ALA A 219 -2.56 -18.64 -47.06
#